data_AF-A0A173UFX7-F1
#
_entry.id   AF-A0A173UFX7-F1
#
_cell.length_a   1.000
_cell.length_b   1.000
_cell.length_c   1.000
_cell.angle_alpha   90.00
_cell.angle_beta   90.00
_cell.angle_gamma   90.00
#
_symmetry.space_group_name_H-M   'P 1'
#
loop_
_entity.id
_entity.type
_entity.pdbx_description
1 polymer ?
#
loop_
_entity_poly.entity_id
_entity_poly.type
_entity_poly.pdbx_seq_one_letter_code
_entity_poly.pdbx_strand_id
1 'polypeptide(L)'
;MNRPYIFCHMMTSLDGKIMGSYMETPEGAATGDVFYNLSFGKNPYYKHQGWLSGRITTDDNFTFYEKPDLDENAAKVPEGDYIAKKTDMYYVWIDPSGRLGWKSSTLTYIDTTAHVIEVLTEKATNAYKAFLRRLSISYIIAGSKSDGWRQYMAALSREKCKGELR
;
A
#
# COMPACT_ATOMS: atom_id res chain seq x y z
N MET A 1 -21.40 4.93 -6.78
CA MET A 1 -20.67 4.15 -5.76
C MET A 1 -19.38 4.90 -5.44
N ASN A 2 -19.12 5.28 -4.18
CA ASN A 2 -18.00 6.16 -3.80
C ASN A 2 -16.86 5.42 -3.05
N ARG A 3 -16.72 4.10 -3.27
CA ARG A 3 -15.72 3.26 -2.59
C ARG A 3 -15.17 2.21 -3.56
N PRO A 4 -13.89 1.82 -3.44
CA PRO A 4 -13.35 0.70 -4.19
C PRO A 4 -14.04 -0.59 -3.75
N TYR A 5 -14.12 -1.54 -4.67
CA TYR A 5 -14.44 -2.92 -4.34
C TYR A 5 -13.23 -3.54 -3.61
N ILE A 6 -13.48 -4.21 -2.49
CA ILE A 6 -12.46 -4.81 -1.64
C ILE A 6 -12.81 -6.29 -1.46
N PHE A 7 -11.83 -7.16 -1.68
CA PHE A 7 -11.88 -8.56 -1.31
C PHE A 7 -10.72 -8.86 -0.36
N CYS A 8 -10.91 -9.86 0.52
CA CYS A 8 -9.86 -10.36 1.39
C CYS A 8 -9.39 -11.70 0.84
N HIS A 9 -8.10 -11.81 0.52
CA HIS A 9 -7.48 -13.04 0.03
C HIS A 9 -6.53 -13.55 1.10
N MET A 10 -6.75 -14.76 1.58
CA MET A 10 -6.03 -15.32 2.73
C MET A 10 -5.58 -16.75 2.45
N MET A 11 -4.43 -17.11 3.01
CA MET A 11 -3.94 -18.48 3.14
C MET A 11 -3.85 -18.81 4.63
N THR A 12 -4.42 -19.95 5.03
CA THR A 12 -4.43 -20.41 6.43
C THR A 12 -4.20 -21.90 6.51
N SER A 13 -3.62 -22.37 7.62
CA SER A 13 -3.63 -23.79 7.97
C SER A 13 -5.05 -24.29 8.29
N LEU A 14 -5.21 -25.61 8.39
CA LEU A 14 -6.49 -26.25 8.74
C LEU A 14 -7.01 -25.85 10.13
N ASP A 15 -6.11 -25.54 11.07
CA ASP A 15 -6.46 -25.01 12.40
C ASP A 15 -6.57 -23.47 12.43
N GLY A 16 -6.58 -22.81 11.27
CA GLY A 16 -6.87 -21.39 11.13
C GLY A 16 -5.70 -20.44 11.41
N LYS A 17 -4.46 -20.95 11.47
CA LYS A 17 -3.27 -20.10 11.67
C LYS A 17 -2.88 -19.41 10.36
N ILE A 18 -2.63 -18.11 10.46
CA ILE A 18 -2.17 -17.27 9.34
C ILE A 18 -0.66 -17.31 9.12
N MET A 19 0.10 -17.89 10.06
CA MET A 19 1.55 -18.10 9.98
C MET A 19 1.92 -19.39 10.73
N GLY A 20 3.00 -20.06 10.30
CA GLY A 20 3.55 -21.22 10.99
C GLY A 20 4.38 -22.11 10.09
N SER A 21 4.97 -23.16 10.66
CA SER A 21 5.84 -24.12 9.96
C SER A 21 5.16 -24.83 8.79
N TYR A 22 3.82 -24.85 8.73
CA TYR A 22 3.09 -25.41 7.59
C TYR A 22 3.43 -24.72 6.27
N MET A 23 3.87 -23.46 6.30
CA MET A 23 4.27 -22.71 5.11
C MET A 23 5.56 -23.26 4.48
N GLU A 24 6.38 -23.98 5.25
CA GLU A 24 7.64 -24.57 4.80
C GLU A 24 7.46 -26.00 4.24
N THR A 25 6.25 -26.57 4.31
CA THR A 25 5.98 -27.88 3.71
C THR A 25 5.80 -27.75 2.19
N PRO A 26 5.99 -28.84 1.43
CA PRO A 26 5.71 -28.84 -0.01
C PRO A 26 4.27 -28.40 -0.36
N GLU A 27 3.29 -28.80 0.45
CA GLU A 27 1.88 -28.41 0.27
C GLU A 27 1.65 -26.93 0.59
N GLY A 28 2.32 -26.40 1.61
CA GLY A 28 2.30 -24.97 1.93
C GLY A 28 2.87 -24.13 0.79
N ALA A 29 4.02 -24.53 0.25
CA ALA A 29 4.63 -23.90 -0.91
C ALA A 29 3.71 -23.94 -2.14
N ALA A 30 3.17 -25.11 -2.49
CA ALA A 30 2.23 -25.25 -3.60
C ALA A 30 0.95 -24.41 -3.42
N THR A 31 0.46 -24.29 -2.19
CA THR A 31 -0.68 -23.42 -1.87
C THR A 31 -0.31 -21.95 -2.01
N GLY A 32 0.91 -21.55 -1.63
CA GLY A 32 1.46 -20.22 -1.84
C GLY A 32 1.49 -19.82 -3.32
N ASP A 33 1.90 -20.73 -4.20
CA ASP A 33 1.87 -20.51 -5.65
C ASP A 33 0.44 -20.29 -6.17
N VAL A 34 -0.52 -21.08 -5.69
CA VAL A 34 -1.95 -20.89 -6.06
C VAL A 34 -2.48 -19.56 -5.52
N PHE A 35 -2.17 -19.23 -4.27
CA PHE A 35 -2.53 -17.96 -3.64
C PHE A 35 -2.03 -16.78 -4.48
N TYR A 36 -0.76 -16.83 -4.89
CA TYR A 36 -0.14 -15.80 -5.70
C TYR A 36 -0.79 -15.70 -7.07
N ASN A 37 -0.92 -16.81 -7.79
CA ASN A 37 -1.41 -16.82 -9.17
C ASN A 37 -2.88 -16.37 -9.28
N LEU A 38 -3.70 -16.60 -8.25
CA LEU A 38 -5.10 -16.15 -8.24
C LEU A 38 -5.25 -14.63 -8.21
N SER A 39 -4.34 -13.91 -7.54
CA SER A 39 -4.44 -12.45 -7.34
C SER A 39 -3.42 -11.65 -8.15
N PHE A 40 -2.18 -12.13 -8.23
CA PHE A 40 -1.04 -11.36 -8.73
C PHE A 40 -0.40 -11.92 -10.01
N GLY A 41 -0.46 -13.24 -10.22
CA GLY A 41 0.20 -13.87 -11.36
C GLY A 41 -0.24 -13.31 -12.72
N LYS A 42 0.48 -13.66 -13.80
CA LYS A 42 0.32 -13.04 -15.15
C LYS A 42 -1.10 -12.95 -15.69
N ASN A 43 -1.98 -13.89 -15.35
CA ASN A 43 -3.39 -13.85 -15.68
C ASN A 43 -4.23 -14.15 -14.42
N PRO A 44 -4.39 -13.16 -13.53
CA PRO A 44 -5.01 -13.42 -12.23
C PRO A 44 -6.52 -13.50 -12.39
N TYR A 45 -7.18 -14.31 -11.56
CA TYR A 45 -8.64 -14.35 -11.52
C TYR A 45 -9.19 -13.01 -11.02
N TYR A 46 -8.59 -12.47 -9.96
CA TYR A 46 -8.96 -11.17 -9.42
C TYR A 46 -8.25 -10.04 -10.18
N LYS A 47 -9.02 -9.25 -10.93
CA LYS A 47 -8.52 -8.09 -11.67
C LYS A 47 -8.51 -6.85 -10.78
N HIS A 48 -7.60 -6.82 -9.81
CA HIS A 48 -7.46 -5.69 -8.89
C HIS A 48 -6.44 -4.66 -9.38
N GLN A 49 -6.54 -3.45 -8.85
CA GLN A 49 -5.69 -2.31 -9.23
C GLN A 49 -4.68 -1.94 -8.13
N GLY A 50 -4.76 -2.62 -7.00
CA GLY A 50 -3.79 -2.52 -5.95
C GLY A 50 -4.10 -3.47 -4.81
N TRP A 51 -3.15 -3.61 -3.91
CA TRP A 51 -3.30 -4.37 -2.68
C TRP A 51 -2.74 -3.58 -1.51
N LEU A 52 -3.13 -3.98 -0.31
CA LEU A 52 -2.60 -3.49 0.95
C LEU A 52 -2.42 -4.65 1.89
N SER A 53 -1.45 -4.56 2.80
CA SER A 53 -1.26 -5.55 3.85
C SER A 53 -1.28 -4.90 5.23
N GLY A 54 -1.13 -5.70 6.28
CA GLY A 54 -0.98 -5.18 7.64
C GLY A 54 0.38 -4.48 7.83
N ARG A 55 0.51 -3.71 8.91
CA ARG A 55 1.77 -3.00 9.23
C ARG A 55 2.95 -3.95 9.35
N ILE A 56 2.81 -4.98 10.18
CA ILE A 56 3.88 -5.94 10.43
C ILE A 56 4.32 -6.61 9.12
N THR A 57 3.38 -7.05 8.29
CA THR A 57 3.68 -7.60 6.97
C THR A 57 4.41 -6.59 6.08
N THR A 58 4.00 -5.33 6.08
CA THR A 58 4.67 -4.28 5.29
C THR A 58 6.10 -4.05 5.78
N ASP A 59 6.28 -3.99 7.09
CA ASP A 59 7.57 -3.79 7.72
C ASP A 59 8.50 -4.98 7.45
N ASP A 60 8.04 -6.22 7.62
CA ASP A 60 8.83 -7.42 7.38
C ASP A 60 9.28 -7.58 5.92
N ASN A 61 8.46 -7.13 4.96
CA ASN A 61 8.67 -7.47 3.54
C ASN A 61 9.22 -6.30 2.69
N PHE A 62 8.97 -5.04 3.08
CA PHE A 62 9.21 -3.91 2.17
C PHE A 62 10.01 -2.77 2.77
N THR A 63 9.78 -2.40 4.02
CA THR A 63 10.53 -1.30 4.67
C THR A 63 11.63 -1.81 5.60
N PHE A 64 11.57 -3.06 6.03
CA PHE A 64 12.51 -3.68 6.97
C PHE A 64 12.65 -2.88 8.27
N TYR A 65 11.53 -2.33 8.76
CA TYR A 65 11.45 -1.50 9.96
C TYR A 65 12.32 -0.23 9.93
N GLU A 66 12.77 0.18 8.75
CA GLU A 66 13.51 1.42 8.56
C GLU A 66 12.67 2.63 8.99
N LYS A 67 13.37 3.64 9.53
CA LYS A 67 12.76 4.92 9.87
C LYS A 67 12.79 5.83 8.64
N PRO A 68 11.78 6.71 8.47
CA PRO A 68 11.80 7.67 7.38
C PRO A 68 12.96 8.64 7.56
N ASP A 69 13.66 8.91 6.47
CA ASP A 69 14.79 9.84 6.40
C ASP A 69 14.26 11.27 6.26
N LEU A 70 13.87 11.85 7.40
CA LEU A 70 13.20 13.14 7.46
C LEU A 70 14.18 14.30 7.52
N ASP A 71 13.92 15.31 6.69
CA ASP A 71 14.53 16.63 6.82
C ASP A 71 13.48 17.59 7.41
N GLU A 72 13.63 17.92 8.69
CA GLU A 72 12.72 18.83 9.40
C GLU A 72 12.79 20.27 8.87
N ASN A 73 13.85 20.62 8.13
CA ASN A 73 14.01 21.92 7.48
C ASN A 73 13.56 21.91 6.00
N ALA A 74 12.96 20.81 5.54
CA ALA A 74 12.50 20.71 4.16
C ALA A 74 11.54 21.84 3.79
N ALA A 75 11.71 22.40 2.60
CA ALA A 75 10.82 23.42 2.06
C ALA A 75 9.35 22.96 2.10
N LYS A 76 8.42 23.90 2.27
CA LYS A 76 6.99 23.58 2.29
C LYS A 76 6.59 22.98 0.95
N VAL A 77 6.03 21.77 0.98
CA VAL A 77 5.50 21.14 -0.24
C VAL A 77 4.12 21.71 -0.57
N PRO A 78 3.74 21.75 -1.86
CA PRO A 78 2.38 22.06 -2.28
C PRO A 78 1.32 21.30 -1.48
N GLU A 79 0.24 22.00 -1.13
CA GLU A 79 -0.89 21.43 -0.41
C GLU A 79 -1.68 20.45 -1.29
N GLY A 80 -2.42 19.55 -0.64
CA GLY A 80 -3.22 18.54 -1.31
C GLY A 80 -2.45 17.27 -1.70
N ASP A 81 -3.09 16.51 -2.58
CA ASP A 81 -2.63 15.19 -3.06
C ASP A 81 -1.40 15.33 -3.96
N TYR A 82 -0.59 14.28 -4.03
CA TYR A 82 0.58 14.20 -4.90
C TYR A 82 0.60 12.85 -5.62
N ILE A 83 0.48 12.88 -6.94
CA ILE A 83 0.49 11.67 -7.77
C ILE A 83 1.74 11.70 -8.63
N ALA A 84 2.75 10.93 -8.23
CA ALA A 84 4.03 10.86 -8.94
C ALA A 84 3.94 10.01 -10.21
N LYS A 85 3.08 8.99 -10.20
CA LYS A 85 2.94 8.02 -11.30
C LYS A 85 1.51 7.48 -11.40
N LYS A 86 1.01 7.43 -12.64
CA LYS A 86 -0.19 6.65 -13.00
C LYS A 86 0.24 5.25 -13.43
N THR A 87 -0.35 4.22 -12.82
CA THR A 87 -0.02 2.82 -13.09
C THR A 87 -1.27 1.96 -12.94
N ASP A 88 -1.21 0.73 -13.45
CA ASP A 88 -2.30 -0.24 -13.35
C ASP A 88 -2.31 -0.99 -12.01
N MET A 89 -1.20 -0.94 -11.28
CA MET A 89 -1.02 -1.67 -10.02
C MET A 89 -0.34 -0.82 -8.95
N TYR A 90 -1.02 -0.66 -7.81
CA TYR A 90 -0.56 0.10 -6.66
C TYR A 90 -0.36 -0.78 -5.42
N TYR A 91 0.69 -0.49 -4.66
CA TYR A 91 0.74 -0.89 -3.26
C TYR A 91 0.16 0.24 -2.41
N VAL A 92 -1.03 0.04 -1.87
CA VAL A 92 -1.72 1.03 -1.07
C VAL A 92 -1.31 0.86 0.39
N TRP A 93 -0.81 1.92 1.00
CA TRP A 93 -0.51 1.94 2.42
C TRP A 93 -1.35 3.01 3.12
N ILE A 94 -2.01 2.62 4.22
CA ILE A 94 -2.83 3.54 5.01
C ILE A 94 -2.00 4.02 6.20
N ASP A 95 -1.47 5.24 6.11
CA ASP A 95 -0.60 5.84 7.13
C ASP A 95 -1.08 7.23 7.54
N PRO A 96 -2.06 7.34 8.44
CA PRO A 96 -2.63 8.64 8.78
C PRO A 96 -1.59 9.67 9.27
N SER A 97 -0.48 9.22 9.85
CA SER A 97 0.57 10.06 10.43
C SER A 97 1.91 10.07 9.70
N GLY A 98 2.10 9.18 8.71
CA GLY A 98 3.36 9.04 7.98
C GLY A 98 4.50 8.50 8.85
N ARG A 99 4.60 7.17 8.96
CA ARG A 99 5.56 6.48 9.85
C ARG A 99 6.51 5.56 9.10
N LEU A 100 6.13 5.05 7.93
CA LEU A 100 6.95 4.08 7.22
C LEU A 100 8.19 4.71 6.57
N GLY A 101 9.34 4.06 6.76
CA GLY A 101 10.63 4.45 6.19
C GLY A 101 10.90 3.81 4.83
N TRP A 102 10.15 4.23 3.80
CA TRP A 102 10.37 3.76 2.44
C TRP A 102 11.79 4.02 1.92
N LYS A 103 12.28 3.12 1.08
CA LYS A 103 13.54 3.31 0.33
C LYS A 103 13.32 3.51 -1.17
N SER A 104 12.13 3.16 -1.66
CA SER A 104 11.76 3.17 -3.08
C SER A 104 10.27 3.42 -3.23
N SER A 105 9.86 4.06 -4.33
CA SER A 105 8.46 4.17 -4.76
C SER A 105 7.92 2.95 -5.49
N THR A 106 8.79 1.98 -5.75
CA THR A 106 8.43 0.73 -6.42
C THR A 106 8.77 -0.44 -5.52
N LEU A 107 7.84 -1.38 -5.41
CA LEU A 107 8.08 -2.69 -4.81
C LEU A 107 7.73 -3.80 -5.78
N THR A 108 8.31 -4.97 -5.54
CA THR A 108 8.03 -6.18 -6.31
C THR A 108 7.72 -7.31 -5.35
N TYR A 109 6.55 -7.93 -5.53
CA TYR A 109 6.15 -9.15 -4.83
C TYR A 109 6.16 -10.30 -5.83
N ILE A 110 7.13 -11.21 -5.68
CA ILE A 110 7.51 -12.26 -6.66
C ILE A 110 7.84 -11.64 -8.03
N ASP A 111 6.91 -11.63 -8.99
CA ASP A 111 7.09 -11.00 -10.31
C ASP A 111 6.13 -9.83 -10.58
N THR A 112 5.31 -9.46 -9.59
CA THR A 112 4.36 -8.35 -9.68
C THR A 112 4.96 -7.10 -9.07
N THR A 113 5.13 -6.09 -9.91
CA THR A 113 5.65 -4.78 -9.52
C THR A 113 4.51 -3.78 -9.33
N ALA A 114 4.61 -2.95 -8.30
CA ALA A 114 3.62 -1.91 -8.01
C ALA A 114 4.26 -0.59 -7.59
N HIS A 115 3.53 0.49 -7.86
CA HIS A 115 3.86 1.81 -7.35
C HIS A 115 3.29 2.00 -5.93
N VAL A 116 4.10 2.44 -4.99
CA VAL A 116 3.65 2.74 -3.63
C VAL A 116 2.79 3.99 -3.65
N ILE A 117 1.63 3.92 -3.00
CA ILE A 117 0.77 5.07 -2.73
C ILE A 117 0.35 5.08 -1.25
N GLU A 118 0.63 6.21 -0.61
CA GLU A 118 0.26 6.45 0.79
C GLU A 118 -1.09 7.15 0.89
N VAL A 119 -1.94 6.72 1.82
CA VAL A 119 -3.14 7.45 2.24
C VAL A 119 -2.88 8.05 3.61
N LEU A 120 -2.66 9.37 3.61
CA LEU A 120 -2.31 10.16 4.77
C LEU A 120 -3.53 10.90 5.33
N THR A 121 -3.37 11.48 6.52
CA THR A 121 -4.23 12.59 6.98
C THR A 121 -3.38 13.86 7.08
N GLU A 122 -4.01 14.99 7.38
CA GLU A 122 -3.27 16.26 7.62
C GLU A 122 -2.35 16.20 8.85
N LYS A 123 -2.41 15.12 9.65
CA LYS A 123 -1.45 14.85 10.74
C LYS A 123 -0.05 14.53 10.23
N ALA A 124 0.11 14.08 8.98
CA ALA A 124 1.42 13.82 8.40
C ALA A 124 2.19 15.14 8.21
N THR A 125 3.44 15.17 8.68
CA THR A 125 4.26 16.39 8.71
C THR A 125 4.65 16.84 7.30
N ASN A 126 5.07 18.10 7.17
CA ASN A 126 5.68 18.57 5.91
C ASN A 126 6.93 17.77 5.56
N ALA A 127 7.79 17.48 6.55
CA ALA A 127 8.99 16.68 6.38
C ALA A 127 8.68 15.29 5.79
N TYR A 128 7.63 14.62 6.28
CA TYR A 128 7.22 13.32 5.75
C TYR A 128 6.70 13.41 4.31
N LYS A 129 5.85 14.40 4.00
CA LYS A 129 5.38 14.62 2.62
C LYS A 129 6.54 14.97 1.66
N ALA A 130 7.52 15.74 2.11
CA ALA A 130 8.72 16.06 1.35
C ALA A 130 9.57 14.81 1.10
N PHE A 131 9.74 13.95 2.12
CA PHE A 131 10.39 12.66 2.01
C PHE A 131 9.72 11.76 0.95
N LEU A 132 8.39 11.63 0.98
CA LEU A 132 7.66 10.86 -0.05
C LEU A 132 7.88 11.43 -1.46
N ARG A 133 7.80 12.76 -1.62
CA ARG A 133 8.05 13.43 -2.91
C ARG A 133 9.47 13.20 -3.42
N ARG A 134 10.47 13.23 -2.54
CA ARG A 134 11.88 12.94 -2.89
C ARG A 134 12.03 11.54 -3.48
N LEU A 135 11.30 10.57 -2.96
CA LEU A 135 11.26 9.19 -3.47
C LEU A 135 10.29 8.98 -4.64
N SER A 136 9.59 10.03 -5.08
CA SER A 136 8.49 9.94 -6.05
C SER A 136 7.39 8.97 -5.62
N ILE A 137 7.10 8.89 -4.31
CA ILE A 137 5.98 8.12 -3.76
C ILE A 137 4.73 8.97 -3.82
N SER A 138 3.66 8.41 -4.39
CA SER A 138 2.37 9.10 -4.45
C SER A 138 1.75 9.14 -3.06
N TYR A 139 1.02 10.20 -2.72
CA TYR A 139 0.20 10.23 -1.52
C TYR A 139 -1.12 10.98 -1.72
N ILE A 140 -2.12 10.58 -0.95
CA ILE A 140 -3.47 11.15 -0.95
C ILE A 140 -3.81 11.58 0.48
N ILE A 141 -4.29 12.80 0.64
CA ILE A 141 -4.77 13.34 1.90
C ILE A 141 -6.26 12.97 2.08
N ALA A 142 -6.54 12.23 3.13
CA ALA A 142 -7.89 11.77 3.49
C ALA A 142 -8.65 12.74 4.40
N GLY A 143 -8.09 13.93 4.68
CA GLY A 143 -8.68 14.98 5.52
C GLY A 143 -7.96 15.13 6.86
N SER A 144 -8.53 15.92 7.77
CA SER A 144 -7.91 16.31 9.05
C SER A 144 -8.03 15.26 10.17
N LYS A 145 -9.06 14.43 10.11
CA LYS A 145 -9.34 13.38 11.10
C LYS A 145 -8.91 12.00 10.61
N SER A 146 -8.87 11.05 11.55
CA SER A 146 -8.59 9.63 11.31
C SER A 146 -9.83 8.83 11.73
N ASP A 147 -10.89 8.93 10.92
CA ASP A 147 -12.23 8.39 11.21
C ASP A 147 -12.42 6.95 10.68
N GLY A 148 -11.33 6.33 10.23
CA GLY A 148 -11.27 4.91 9.87
C GLY A 148 -11.45 4.63 8.37
N TRP A 149 -11.58 3.34 8.04
CA TRP A 149 -11.52 2.81 6.67
C TRP A 149 -12.46 3.48 5.66
N ARG A 150 -13.65 3.90 6.11
CA ARG A 150 -14.63 4.57 5.24
C ARG A 150 -14.09 5.86 4.62
N GLN A 151 -13.29 6.61 5.39
CA GLN A 151 -12.67 7.86 4.98
C GLN A 151 -11.53 7.61 3.99
N TYR A 152 -10.63 6.69 4.32
CA TYR A 152 -9.47 6.37 3.49
C TYR A 152 -9.86 5.85 2.11
N MET A 153 -10.85 4.95 2.08
CA MET A 153 -11.37 4.37 0.84
C MET A 153 -12.14 5.39 -0.02
N ALA A 154 -12.78 6.38 0.61
CA ALA A 154 -13.39 7.50 -0.11
C ALA A 154 -12.32 8.41 -0.75
N ALA A 155 -11.18 8.62 -0.07
CA ALA A 155 -10.07 9.40 -0.62
C ALA A 155 -9.46 8.75 -1.87
N LEU A 156 -9.24 7.43 -1.84
CA LEU A 156 -8.80 6.68 -3.01
C LEU A 156 -9.81 6.76 -4.17
N SER A 157 -11.10 6.61 -3.87
CA SER A 157 -12.15 6.69 -4.91
C SER A 157 -12.23 8.07 -5.53
N ARG A 158 -12.02 9.12 -4.74
CA ARG A 158 -12.00 10.51 -5.22
C ARG A 158 -10.92 10.70 -6.28
N GLU A 159 -9.70 10.24 -6.03
CA GLU A 159 -8.60 10.37 -7.00
C GLU A 159 -8.81 9.51 -8.25
N LYS A 160 -9.42 8.33 -8.09
CA LYS A 160 -9.87 7.54 -9.24
C LYS A 160 -10.93 8.27 -10.08
N CYS A 161 -11.92 8.90 -9.45
CA CYS A 161 -12.95 9.67 -10.15
C CYS A 161 -12.39 10.89 -10.90
N LYS A 162 -11.28 11.47 -10.42
CA LYS A 162 -10.55 12.53 -11.14
C LYS A 162 -9.72 12.01 -12.32
N GLY A 163 -9.59 10.69 -12.49
CA GLY A 163 -8.70 10.09 -13.48
C GLY A 163 -7.22 10.16 -13.08
N GLU A 164 -6.92 10.39 -11.80
CA GLU A 164 -5.55 10.42 -11.28
C GLU A 164 -5.03 9.03 -10.89
N LEU A 165 -5.95 8.14 -10.52
CA LEU A 165 -5.69 6.70 -10.44
C LEU A 165 -6.41 6.01 -11.60
N ARG A 166 -5.82 4.95 -12.14
CA ARG A 166 -6.50 4.08 -13.12
C ARG A 166 -7.54 3.20 -12.44
#